data_AF-A0A497QNK4-F1
#
_entry.id   AF-A0A497QNK4-F1
#
_cell.length_a   1.000
_cell.length_b   1.000
_cell.length_c   1.000
_cell.angle_alpha   90.00
_cell.angle_beta   90.00
_cell.angle_gamma   90.00
#
_symmetry.space_group_name_H-M   'P 1'
#
loop_
_entity.id
_entity.type
_entity.pdbx_description
1 polymer ?
#
loop_
_entity_poly.entity_id
_entity_poly.type
_entity_poly.pdbx_seq_one_letter_code
_entity_poly.pdbx_strand_id
1 'polypeptide(L)'
;MGVLERLGEIAGKYAQNAVNAAPEWARNAAQAAEKWDRNSKSADAERNYQVGVEMAARNQLRLKGLQRVSAADFSSAVSGAQDVYAYKVSGAGGKWQSRFEPYASELDRIVPSLPAKTPGQPRENVMNRVVPIAEALHAKKVGGAVGRVLGPSSTPAGTRYPFRR
;
A
#
# COMPACT_ATOMS: atom_id res chain seq x y z
N MET A 1 -5.14 45.13 -0.46
CA MET A 1 -4.91 43.68 -0.29
C MET A 1 -5.97 42.93 -1.08
N GLY A 2 -5.61 42.47 -2.27
CA GLY A 2 -6.50 41.70 -3.14
C GLY A 2 -6.69 40.26 -2.67
N VAL A 3 -7.72 39.57 -3.16
CA VAL A 3 -8.02 38.17 -2.80
C VAL A 3 -6.86 37.23 -3.15
N LEU A 4 -6.17 37.47 -4.26
CA LEU A 4 -5.04 36.65 -4.72
C LEU A 4 -3.82 36.78 -3.79
N GLU A 5 -3.50 37.99 -3.32
CA GLU A 5 -2.41 38.25 -2.36
C GLU A 5 -2.67 37.50 -1.04
N ARG A 6 -3.93 37.57 -0.54
CA ARG A 6 -4.34 36.84 0.68
C ARG A 6 -4.25 35.33 0.51
N LEU A 7 -4.54 34.77 -0.66
CA LEU A 7 -4.43 33.33 -0.91
C LEU A 7 -2.96 32.87 -0.93
N GLY A 8 -2.05 33.66 -1.51
CA GLY A 8 -0.62 33.39 -1.48
C GLY A 8 -0.07 33.37 -0.05
N GLU A 9 -0.45 34.35 0.77
CA GLU A 9 -0.08 34.40 2.19
C GLU A 9 -0.60 33.19 2.99
N ILE A 10 -1.85 32.77 2.73
CA ILE A 10 -2.45 31.59 3.38
C ILE A 10 -1.69 30.32 2.99
N ALA A 11 -1.33 30.17 1.71
CA ALA A 11 -0.56 29.02 1.23
C ALA A 11 0.84 28.96 1.89
N GLY A 12 1.52 30.11 2.02
CA GLY A 12 2.79 30.20 2.73
C GLY A 12 2.67 29.82 4.21
N LYS A 13 1.65 30.35 4.91
CA LYS A 13 1.37 29.99 6.32
C LYS A 13 1.05 28.52 6.49
N TYR A 14 0.31 27.92 5.55
CA TYR A 14 0.01 26.50 5.57
C TYR A 14 1.28 25.64 5.51
N ALA A 15 2.18 25.94 4.57
CA ALA A 15 3.45 25.21 4.44
C ALA A 15 4.32 25.31 5.70
N GLN A 16 4.44 26.52 6.27
CA GLN A 16 5.23 26.73 7.49
C GLN A 16 4.62 26.00 8.70
N ASN A 17 3.30 26.05 8.86
CA ASN A 17 2.62 25.38 9.96
C ASN A 17 2.75 23.86 9.86
N ALA A 18 2.77 23.29 8.65
CA ALA A 18 3.00 21.86 8.46
C ALA A 18 4.39 21.42 8.97
N VAL A 19 5.43 22.22 8.70
CA VAL A 19 6.79 21.96 9.21
C VAL A 19 6.82 22.06 10.74
N ASN A 20 6.22 23.11 11.29
CA ASN A 20 6.20 23.35 12.74
C ASN A 20 5.44 22.24 13.50
N ALA A 21 4.40 21.66 12.90
CA ALA A 21 3.59 20.59 13.49
C ALA A 21 4.24 19.20 13.43
N ALA A 22 5.30 19.02 12.63
CA ALA A 22 5.90 17.70 12.40
C ALA A 22 6.39 16.99 13.68
N PRO A 23 7.07 17.66 14.64
CA PRO A 23 7.52 17.01 15.87
C PRO A 23 6.35 16.55 16.76
N GLU A 24 5.31 17.38 16.87
CA GLU A 24 4.09 17.03 17.61
C GLU A 24 3.37 15.83 16.97
N TRP A 25 3.25 15.84 15.64
CA TRP A 25 2.69 14.73 14.91
C TRP A 25 3.45 13.43 15.18
N ALA A 26 4.79 13.45 15.11
CA ALA A 26 5.62 12.28 15.35
C ALA A 26 5.44 11.71 16.77
N ARG A 27 5.42 12.58 17.79
CA ARG A 27 5.17 12.19 19.18
C ARG A 27 3.80 11.54 19.35
N ASN A 28 2.76 12.17 18.83
CA ASN A 28 1.39 11.68 18.96
C ASN A 28 1.20 10.35 18.20
N ALA A 29 1.84 10.20 17.05
CA ALA A 29 1.84 8.95 16.27
C ALA A 29 2.50 7.80 17.05
N ALA A 30 3.65 8.06 17.70
CA ALA A 30 4.33 7.05 18.52
C ALA A 30 3.45 6.59 19.71
N GLN A 31 2.80 7.53 20.39
CA GLN A 31 1.89 7.22 21.51
C GLN A 31 0.65 6.43 21.06
N ALA A 32 0.18 6.66 19.84
CA ALA A 32 -1.00 5.98 19.28
C ALA A 32 -0.68 4.64 18.60
N ALA A 33 0.59 4.24 18.49
CA ALA A 33 1.02 3.13 17.64
C ALA A 33 0.36 1.79 18.00
N GLU A 34 0.32 1.42 19.28
CA GLU A 34 -0.30 0.16 19.72
C GLU A 34 -1.81 0.15 19.51
N LYS A 35 -2.47 1.30 19.78
CA LYS A 35 -3.90 1.47 19.54
C LYS A 35 -4.23 1.35 18.06
N TRP A 36 -3.40 1.96 17.20
CA TRP A 36 -3.51 1.85 15.76
C TRP A 36 -3.35 0.39 15.30
N ASP A 37 -2.33 -0.31 15.78
CA ASP A 37 -2.05 -1.69 15.36
C ASP A 37 -3.22 -2.63 15.68
N ARG A 38 -3.75 -2.53 16.90
CA ARG A 38 -4.91 -3.30 17.37
C ARG A 38 -6.16 -3.00 16.55
N ASN A 39 -6.47 -1.73 16.37
CA ASN A 39 -7.72 -1.33 15.71
C ASN A 39 -7.70 -1.63 14.21
N SER A 40 -6.56 -1.42 13.56
CA SER A 40 -6.42 -1.58 12.10
C SER A 40 -6.47 -3.05 11.65
N LYS A 41 -6.26 -4.01 12.56
CA LYS A 41 -6.34 -5.45 12.29
C LYS A 41 -7.67 -6.08 12.73
N SER A 42 -8.67 -5.26 13.10
CA SER A 42 -9.99 -5.73 13.52
C SER A 42 -10.87 -6.09 12.33
N ALA A 43 -11.86 -6.98 12.56
CA ALA A 43 -12.87 -7.31 11.54
C ALA A 43 -13.70 -6.09 11.12
N ASP A 44 -13.94 -5.15 12.05
CA ASP A 44 -14.65 -3.91 11.74
C ASP A 44 -13.82 -2.99 10.84
N ALA A 45 -12.49 -2.94 11.03
CA ALA A 45 -11.63 -2.20 10.12
C ALA A 45 -11.68 -2.78 8.69
N GLU A 46 -11.69 -4.11 8.54
CA GLU A 46 -11.85 -4.77 7.23
C GLU A 46 -13.21 -4.45 6.59
N ARG A 47 -14.30 -4.53 7.36
CA ARG A 47 -15.65 -4.18 6.87
C ARG A 47 -15.72 -2.70 6.44
N ASN A 48 -15.16 -1.80 7.25
CA ASN A 48 -15.14 -0.37 6.94
C ASN A 48 -14.29 -0.09 5.69
N TYR A 49 -13.18 -0.80 5.51
CA TYR A 49 -12.36 -0.72 4.31
C TYR A 49 -13.15 -1.14 3.07
N GLN A 50 -13.85 -2.30 3.11
CA GLN A 50 -14.69 -2.76 2.01
C GLN A 50 -15.74 -1.72 1.61
N VAL A 51 -16.51 -1.21 2.58
CA VAL A 51 -17.53 -0.18 2.33
C VAL A 51 -16.92 1.08 1.71
N GLY A 52 -15.76 1.51 2.20
CA GLY A 52 -15.03 2.66 1.66
C GLY A 52 -14.58 2.45 0.21
N VAL A 53 -14.07 1.27 -0.13
CA VAL A 53 -13.66 0.92 -1.50
C VAL A 53 -14.86 0.91 -2.44
N GLU A 54 -15.98 0.30 -2.04
CA GLU A 54 -17.21 0.29 -2.84
C GLU A 54 -17.75 1.70 -3.07
N MET A 55 -17.75 2.54 -2.02
CA MET A 55 -18.15 3.94 -2.13
C MET A 55 -17.23 4.72 -3.07
N ALA A 56 -15.91 4.52 -2.97
CA ALA A 56 -14.94 5.18 -3.83
C ALA A 56 -15.10 4.79 -5.30
N ALA A 57 -15.39 3.51 -5.56
CA ALA A 57 -15.64 2.99 -6.90
C ALA A 57 -16.94 3.58 -7.48
N ARG A 58 -18.06 3.51 -6.76
CA ARG A 58 -19.36 4.07 -7.18
C ARG A 58 -19.27 5.57 -7.50
N ASN A 59 -18.52 6.31 -6.70
CA ASN A 59 -18.37 7.77 -6.88
C ASN A 59 -17.23 8.18 -7.82
N GLN A 60 -16.51 7.20 -8.39
CA GLN A 60 -15.34 7.41 -9.24
C GLN A 60 -14.28 8.32 -8.60
N LEU A 61 -14.08 8.23 -7.29
CA LEU A 61 -13.22 9.17 -6.55
C LEU A 61 -11.78 9.17 -7.07
N ARG A 62 -11.26 8.01 -7.48
CA ARG A 62 -9.92 7.90 -8.08
C ARG A 62 -9.80 8.72 -9.36
N LEU A 63 -10.76 8.60 -10.28
CA LEU A 63 -10.74 9.32 -11.55
C LEU A 63 -10.85 10.84 -11.31
N LYS A 64 -11.76 11.26 -10.44
CA LYS A 64 -11.93 12.67 -10.06
C LYS A 64 -10.67 13.25 -9.41
N GLY A 65 -9.96 12.45 -8.62
CA GLY A 65 -8.66 12.83 -8.06
C GLY A 65 -7.59 13.01 -9.14
N LEU A 66 -7.48 12.05 -10.07
CA LEU A 66 -6.50 12.11 -11.17
C LEU A 66 -6.73 13.27 -12.13
N GLN A 67 -7.98 13.68 -12.35
CA GLN A 67 -8.29 14.87 -13.15
C GLN A 67 -7.72 16.18 -12.56
N ARG A 68 -7.27 16.18 -11.31
CA ARG A 68 -6.68 17.33 -10.62
C ARG A 68 -5.15 17.28 -10.54
N VAL A 69 -4.52 16.25 -11.13
CA VAL A 69 -3.07 16.05 -11.08
C VAL A 69 -2.54 16.09 -12.51
N SER A 70 -1.55 16.93 -12.76
CA SER A 70 -0.88 17.04 -14.05
C SER A 70 0.35 16.12 -14.13
N ALA A 71 0.86 15.93 -15.35
CA ALA A 71 2.14 15.26 -15.55
C ALA A 71 3.31 16.01 -14.87
N ALA A 72 3.22 17.35 -14.81
CA ALA A 72 4.21 18.17 -14.13
C ALA A 72 4.21 17.88 -12.62
N ASP A 73 3.03 17.86 -11.98
CA ASP A 73 2.90 17.53 -10.55
C ASP A 73 3.52 16.18 -10.22
N PHE A 74 3.29 15.18 -11.07
CA PHE A 74 3.91 13.87 -10.93
C PHE A 74 5.44 13.94 -11.00
N SER A 75 5.98 14.58 -12.04
CA SER A 75 7.44 14.70 -12.20
C SER A 75 8.10 15.44 -11.03
N SER A 76 7.52 16.55 -10.58
CA SER A 76 8.03 17.33 -9.44
C SER A 76 7.99 16.52 -8.14
N ALA A 77 6.91 15.77 -7.88
CA ALA A 77 6.80 14.93 -6.69
C ALA A 77 7.84 13.79 -6.70
N VAL A 78 8.09 13.17 -7.85
CA VAL A 78 9.09 12.09 -7.98
C VAL A 78 10.50 12.64 -7.77
N SER A 79 10.86 13.73 -8.46
CA SER A 79 12.18 14.35 -8.34
C SER A 79 12.46 14.83 -6.91
N GLY A 80 11.46 15.38 -6.21
CA GLY A 80 11.62 15.84 -4.83
C GLY A 80 11.71 14.74 -3.77
N ALA A 81 11.46 13.48 -4.12
CA ALA A 81 11.40 12.36 -3.16
C ALA A 81 12.49 11.30 -3.36
N GLN A 82 13.44 11.50 -4.29
CA GLN A 82 14.44 10.49 -4.68
C GLN A 82 15.30 10.02 -3.49
N ASP A 83 15.84 10.95 -2.70
CA ASP A 83 16.67 10.62 -1.54
C ASP A 83 15.88 9.91 -0.44
N VAL A 84 14.64 10.37 -0.21
CA VAL A 84 13.72 9.75 0.75
C VAL A 84 13.38 8.32 0.32
N TYR A 85 13.20 8.08 -0.97
CA TYR A 85 12.99 6.74 -1.52
C TYR A 85 14.21 5.85 -1.26
N ALA A 86 15.41 6.29 -1.64
CA ALA A 86 16.63 5.52 -1.46
C ALA A 86 16.86 5.14 0.01
N TYR A 87 16.71 6.11 0.92
CA TYR A 87 16.82 5.89 2.36
C TYR A 87 15.79 4.91 2.92
N LYS A 88 14.50 5.04 2.51
CA LYS A 88 13.45 4.14 3.00
C LYS A 88 13.60 2.72 2.47
N VAL A 89 14.06 2.55 1.23
CA VAL A 89 14.28 1.23 0.62
C VAL A 89 15.46 0.51 1.29
N SER A 90 16.57 1.20 1.56
CA SER A 90 17.73 0.58 2.22
C SER A 90 17.37 0.03 3.61
N GLY A 91 16.52 0.73 4.36
CA GLY A 91 16.01 0.26 5.66
C GLY A 91 14.97 -0.86 5.59
N ALA A 92 14.45 -1.20 4.41
CA ALA A 92 13.37 -2.18 4.24
C ALA A 92 13.86 -3.60 3.89
N GLY A 93 15.18 -3.84 3.82
CA GLY A 93 15.77 -5.12 3.38
C GLY A 93 15.22 -6.34 4.12
N GLY A 94 15.16 -6.31 5.46
CA GLY A 94 14.64 -7.44 6.24
C GLY A 94 13.14 -7.71 6.00
N LYS A 95 12.35 -6.66 5.76
CA LYS A 95 10.93 -6.81 5.38
C LYS A 95 10.80 -7.38 3.97
N TRP A 96 11.67 -6.99 3.05
CA TRP A 96 11.71 -7.60 1.71
C TRP A 96 12.02 -9.08 1.80
N GLN A 97 13.09 -9.45 2.52
CA GLN A 97 13.51 -10.84 2.68
C GLN A 97 12.39 -11.70 3.27
N SER A 98 11.83 -11.33 4.43
CA SER A 98 10.75 -12.09 5.08
C SER A 98 9.48 -12.23 4.23
N ARG A 99 9.20 -11.27 3.34
CA ARG A 99 8.05 -11.35 2.42
C ARG A 99 8.34 -12.16 1.17
N PHE A 100 9.59 -12.18 0.71
CA PHE A 100 9.99 -12.89 -0.50
C PHE A 100 10.37 -14.34 -0.24
N GLU A 101 10.93 -14.64 0.93
CA GLU A 101 11.38 -15.98 1.34
C GLU A 101 10.35 -17.08 1.07
N PRO A 102 9.05 -16.94 1.41
CA PRO A 102 8.06 -17.97 1.11
C PRO A 102 7.88 -18.29 -0.38
N TYR A 103 8.22 -17.35 -1.27
CA TYR A 103 8.19 -17.55 -2.72
C TYR A 103 9.50 -18.16 -3.23
N ALA A 104 10.64 -17.77 -2.64
CA ALA A 104 11.93 -18.40 -2.93
C ALA A 104 11.89 -19.90 -2.56
N SER A 105 11.40 -20.25 -1.38
CA SER A 105 11.23 -21.66 -0.97
C SER A 105 10.27 -22.43 -1.88
N GLU A 106 9.23 -21.77 -2.40
CA GLU A 106 8.30 -22.37 -3.34
C GLU A 106 8.95 -22.63 -4.71
N LEU A 107 9.82 -21.73 -5.17
CA LEU A 107 10.63 -21.94 -6.36
C LEU A 107 11.59 -23.11 -6.19
N ASP A 108 12.30 -23.19 -5.06
CA ASP A 108 13.23 -24.28 -4.75
C ASP A 108 12.53 -25.64 -4.73
N ARG A 109 11.26 -25.67 -4.30
CA ARG A 109 10.42 -26.86 -4.29
C ARG A 109 9.99 -27.31 -5.69
N ILE A 110 9.63 -26.35 -6.56
CA ILE A 110 8.99 -26.65 -7.86
C ILE A 110 10.02 -26.86 -8.96
N VAL A 111 11.03 -26.00 -9.05
CA VAL A 111 11.97 -26.00 -10.18
C VAL A 111 12.61 -27.38 -10.42
N PRO A 112 12.99 -28.16 -9.39
CA PRO A 112 13.53 -29.50 -9.58
C PRO A 112 12.55 -30.53 -10.16
N SER A 113 11.24 -30.36 -9.97
CA SER A 113 10.22 -31.29 -10.48
C SER A 113 9.77 -30.96 -11.91
N LEU A 114 10.20 -29.83 -12.47
CA LEU A 114 9.82 -29.42 -13.82
C LEU A 114 10.58 -30.22 -14.89
N PRO A 115 9.93 -30.59 -16.01
CA PRO A 115 10.60 -31.23 -17.14
C PRO A 115 11.80 -30.43 -17.63
N ALA A 116 12.89 -31.11 -18.02
CA ALA A 116 14.06 -30.45 -18.58
C ALA A 116 13.70 -29.54 -19.77
N LYS A 117 14.49 -28.48 -19.98
CA LYS A 117 14.27 -27.58 -21.12
C LYS A 117 14.53 -28.32 -22.42
N THR A 118 13.66 -28.11 -23.41
CA THR A 118 13.86 -28.60 -24.78
C THR A 118 14.54 -27.51 -25.61
N PRO A 119 15.78 -27.72 -26.11
CA PRO A 119 16.46 -26.75 -26.95
C PRO A 119 15.65 -26.42 -28.22
N GLY A 120 15.68 -25.16 -28.65
CA GLY A 120 14.98 -24.73 -29.87
C GLY A 120 13.45 -24.67 -29.75
N GLN A 121 12.85 -24.98 -28.59
CA GLN A 121 11.38 -25.00 -28.42
C GLN A 121 10.90 -23.98 -27.36
N PRO A 122 10.89 -22.66 -27.65
CA PRO A 122 10.51 -21.63 -26.69
C PRO A 122 9.09 -21.81 -26.15
N ARG A 123 8.12 -22.10 -27.03
CA ARG A 123 6.71 -22.27 -26.63
C ARG A 123 6.53 -23.40 -25.62
N GLU A 124 7.13 -24.56 -25.89
CA GLU A 124 7.05 -25.71 -24.99
C GLU A 124 7.73 -25.43 -23.64
N ASN A 125 8.89 -24.77 -23.64
CA ASN A 125 9.56 -24.37 -22.41
C ASN A 125 8.71 -23.41 -21.55
N VAL A 126 7.94 -22.53 -22.18
CA VAL A 126 6.99 -21.66 -21.46
C VAL A 126 5.86 -22.49 -20.86
N MET A 127 5.20 -23.32 -21.67
CA MET A 127 4.05 -24.12 -21.23
C MET A 127 4.42 -25.12 -20.13
N ASN A 128 5.57 -25.79 -20.26
CA ASN A 128 5.95 -26.90 -19.39
C ASN A 128 6.74 -26.47 -18.16
N ARG A 129 7.21 -25.21 -18.09
CA ARG A 129 8.03 -24.72 -16.98
C ARG A 129 7.55 -23.40 -16.41
N VAL A 130 7.36 -22.38 -17.24
CA VAL A 130 7.02 -21.03 -16.77
C VAL A 130 5.59 -20.96 -16.25
N VAL A 131 4.63 -21.56 -16.98
CA VAL A 131 3.22 -21.58 -16.56
C VAL A 131 3.05 -22.26 -15.19
N PRO A 132 3.57 -23.48 -14.95
CA PRO A 132 3.49 -24.11 -13.63
C PRO A 132 4.11 -23.29 -12.49
N ILE A 133 5.24 -22.63 -12.74
CA ILE A 133 5.87 -21.73 -11.75
C ILE A 133 4.92 -20.57 -11.43
N ALA A 134 4.38 -19.90 -12.46
CA ALA A 134 3.51 -18.75 -12.28
C ALA A 134 2.22 -19.11 -11.52
N GLU A 135 1.60 -20.23 -11.85
CA GLU A 135 0.40 -20.73 -11.17
C GLU A 135 0.66 -21.02 -9.69
N ALA A 136 1.78 -21.67 -9.36
CA ALA A 136 2.10 -21.98 -7.98
C ALA A 136 2.44 -20.73 -7.15
N LEU A 137 3.20 -19.79 -7.71
CA LEU A 137 3.46 -18.50 -7.05
C LEU A 137 2.18 -17.70 -6.85
N HIS A 138 1.25 -17.75 -7.81
CA HIS A 138 -0.06 -17.13 -7.68
C HIS A 138 -0.88 -17.80 -6.56
N ALA A 139 -0.95 -19.12 -6.53
CA ALA A 139 -1.61 -19.88 -5.48
C ALA A 139 -1.02 -19.55 -4.09
N LYS A 140 0.31 -19.42 -3.97
CA LYS A 140 0.97 -18.99 -2.73
C LYS A 140 0.52 -17.60 -2.29
N LYS A 141 0.40 -16.66 -3.23
CA LYS A 141 -0.03 -15.28 -2.97
C LYS A 141 -1.49 -15.20 -2.52
N VAL A 142 -2.39 -15.91 -3.20
CA VAL A 142 -3.84 -15.87 -2.94
C VAL A 142 -4.22 -16.75 -1.74
N GLY A 143 -3.68 -17.97 -1.66
CA GLY A 143 -3.92 -18.90 -0.55
C GLY A 143 -3.37 -18.41 0.79
N GLY A 144 -2.29 -17.60 0.79
CA GLY A 144 -1.78 -16.94 2.00
C GLY A 144 -2.65 -15.79 2.52
N ALA A 145 -3.60 -15.28 1.73
CA ALA A 145 -4.49 -14.19 2.13
C ALA A 145 -5.71 -14.66 2.95
N VAL A 146 -6.14 -15.92 2.79
CA VAL A 146 -7.35 -16.49 3.42
C VAL A 146 -7.11 -16.97 4.86
N GLY A 147 -5.85 -17.27 5.24
CA GLY A 147 -5.50 -17.81 6.55
C GLY A 147 -5.38 -16.79 7.70
N ARG A 148 -5.63 -15.50 7.46
CA ARG A 148 -5.55 -14.47 8.51
C ARG A 148 -6.87 -14.41 9.28
N VAL A 149 -7.03 -15.33 10.24
CA VAL A 149 -8.20 -15.39 11.15
C VAL A 149 -8.34 -14.05 11.88
N LEU A 150 -9.40 -13.31 11.58
CA LEU A 150 -9.77 -12.11 12.31
C LEU A 150 -10.32 -12.54 13.67
N GLY A 151 -9.72 -12.02 14.75
CA GLY A 151 -10.11 -12.32 16.14
C GLY A 151 -11.55 -11.91 16.49
N PRO A 152 -12.02 -12.24 17.71
CA PRO A 152 -13.42 -12.16 18.08
C PRO A 152 -13.99 -10.74 17.94
N SER A 153 -15.18 -10.69 17.35
CA SER A 153 -15.99 -9.50 17.12
C SER A 153 -16.56 -8.93 18.42
N SER A 154 -16.29 -7.66 18.72
CA SER A 154 -17.07 -6.89 19.70
C SER A 154 -18.12 -6.04 18.98
N THR A 155 -19.29 -5.91 19.60
CA THR A 155 -20.44 -5.16 19.07
C THR A 155 -20.11 -3.66 18.92
N PRO A 156 -20.43 -3.01 17.78
CA PRO A 156 -20.00 -1.64 17.54
C PRO A 156 -20.78 -0.62 18.39
N ALA A 157 -20.05 0.17 19.18
CA ALA A 157 -20.54 1.43 19.72
C ALA A 157 -20.54 2.51 18.62
N GLY A 158 -21.58 3.35 18.60
CA GLY A 158 -21.94 4.24 17.49
C GLY A 158 -20.79 5.02 16.85
N THR A 159 -20.73 4.94 15.52
CA THR A 159 -19.74 5.59 14.67
C THR A 159 -19.92 7.11 14.66
N ARG A 160 -18.99 7.87 15.27
CA ARG A 160 -18.77 9.29 14.92
C ARG A 160 -17.67 9.36 13.86
N TYR A 161 -18.05 9.74 12.65
CA TYR A 161 -17.10 10.02 11.56
C TYR A 161 -16.31 11.31 11.84
N PRO A 162 -14.97 11.31 11.70
CA PRO A 162 -14.14 12.50 11.94
C PRO A 162 -14.08 13.48 10.75
N PHE A 163 -14.81 13.21 9.66
CA PHE A 163 -14.84 14.11 8.50
C PHE A 163 -16.22 14.75 8.36
N ARG A 164 -16.52 15.71 9.25
CA ARG A 164 -17.51 16.76 8.93
C ARG A 164 -16.77 17.91 8.26
N ARG A 165 -17.20 18.24 7.04
CA ARG A 165 -16.92 19.53 6.42
C ARG A 165 -17.69 20.61 7.15
#